data_AF-A0A520V4D6-F1
#
_entry.id   AF-A0A520V4D6-F1
#
_cell.length_a   1.000
_cell.length_b   1.000
_cell.length_c   1.000
_cell.angle_alpha   90.00
_cell.angle_beta   90.00
_cell.angle_gamma   90.00
#
_symmetry.space_group_name_H-M   'P 1'
#
loop_
_entity.id
_entity.type
_entity.pdbx_description
1 polymer ?
#
loop_
_entity_poly.entity_id
_entity_poly.type
_entity_poly.pdbx_seq_one_letter_code
_entity_poly.pdbx_strand_id
1 'polypeptide(L)'
;MKYSILGKNGPKVSKICLGTWPIGGGMGAVEQNDAINAIHASIDNGINFLDTAQMYLDSEYILGKAIKGKRDKLVLASKVSSWKNISDIEKALENSLRNLRTDYIDLYQIHSWQESIPMEETISKLLELKSKGLFKYLGVSNFSAKQIKDMNKFSGNQIISSQPHFSILFRHSEKEIIPQSYNLGIASIVYSPIARGLLSGKYQPGHIFEKDDARHNHHTFKNEHLEKGLRIFNILKEWIIDNSYNPTQLAIAWTLYTKGVASAICGSKNPEQAISNAKAGDIDLTQDDILEINKITENISIYELITPKRFS
;
A
#
# COMPACT_ATOMS: atom_id res chain seq x y z
N MET A 1 -8.76 -5.05 16.24
CA MET A 1 -8.46 -5.13 14.79
C MET A 1 -9.69 -5.61 14.04
N LYS A 2 -10.20 -4.81 13.10
CA LYS A 2 -11.23 -5.23 12.12
C LYS A 2 -10.60 -5.91 10.90
N TYR A 3 -11.41 -6.70 10.20
CA TYR A 3 -11.00 -7.48 9.03
C TYR A 3 -11.96 -7.29 7.85
N SER A 4 -11.49 -7.54 6.64
CA SER A 4 -12.29 -7.54 5.40
C SER A 4 -11.92 -8.73 4.53
N ILE A 5 -12.81 -9.09 3.60
CA ILE A 5 -12.49 -10.07 2.57
C ILE A 5 -11.81 -9.32 1.41
N LEU A 6 -10.70 -9.86 0.92
CA LEU A 6 -9.96 -9.27 -0.19
C LEU A 6 -10.57 -9.68 -1.54
N GLY A 7 -11.47 -8.85 -2.08
CA GLY A 7 -12.19 -9.14 -3.31
C GLY A 7 -13.28 -10.19 -3.12
N LYS A 8 -13.97 -10.59 -4.20
CA LYS A 8 -15.17 -11.45 -4.09
C LYS A 8 -14.93 -12.82 -3.44
N ASN A 9 -13.73 -13.40 -3.59
CA ASN A 9 -13.38 -14.76 -3.14
C ASN A 9 -11.97 -14.87 -2.52
N GLY A 10 -11.41 -13.75 -2.05
CA GLY A 10 -10.05 -13.76 -1.49
C GLY A 10 -10.01 -14.07 0.00
N PRO A 11 -8.82 -13.97 0.60
CA PRO A 11 -8.61 -14.26 2.00
C PRO A 11 -9.20 -13.16 2.90
N LYS A 12 -9.43 -13.49 4.17
CA LYS A 12 -9.74 -12.51 5.21
C LYS A 12 -8.47 -11.80 5.66
N VAL A 13 -8.41 -10.49 5.44
CA VAL A 13 -7.25 -9.62 5.73
C VAL A 13 -7.60 -8.58 6.78
N SER A 14 -6.65 -8.18 7.61
CA SER A 14 -6.78 -7.06 8.53
C SER A 14 -7.00 -5.76 7.76
N LYS A 15 -7.79 -4.84 8.33
CA LYS A 15 -8.02 -3.50 7.77
C LYS A 15 -6.71 -2.71 7.63
N ILE A 16 -5.70 -3.04 8.43
CA ILE A 16 -4.34 -2.53 8.29
C ILE A 16 -3.47 -3.61 7.64
N CYS A 17 -2.70 -3.23 6.63
CA CYS A 17 -1.65 -4.04 6.03
C CYS A 17 -0.29 -3.47 6.43
N LEU A 18 0.64 -4.31 6.89
CA LEU A 18 2.00 -3.86 7.14
C LEU A 18 2.74 -3.70 5.81
N GLY A 19 3.12 -2.47 5.47
CA GLY A 19 3.98 -2.19 4.33
C GLY A 19 5.45 -2.22 4.71
N THR A 20 6.27 -2.96 3.96
CA THR A 20 7.67 -3.20 4.34
C THR A 20 8.70 -2.37 3.57
N TRP A 21 8.27 -1.41 2.74
CA TRP A 21 9.18 -0.46 2.09
C TRP A 21 10.14 0.26 3.06
N PRO A 22 9.69 0.77 4.23
CA PRO A 22 10.59 1.44 5.17
C PRO A 22 11.64 0.50 5.76
N ILE A 23 11.27 -0.73 6.11
CA ILE A 23 12.20 -1.69 6.74
C ILE A 23 13.21 -2.26 5.75
N GLY A 24 12.92 -2.22 4.45
CA GLY A 24 13.90 -2.49 3.40
C GLY A 24 14.93 -1.36 3.23
N GLY A 25 14.76 -0.21 3.90
CA GLY A 25 15.65 0.95 3.77
C GLY A 25 15.16 2.02 2.79
N GLY A 26 13.97 1.85 2.18
CA GLY A 26 13.44 2.77 1.18
C GLY A 26 13.02 4.15 1.72
N MET A 27 13.08 4.38 3.03
CA MET A 27 12.80 5.67 3.67
C MET A 27 13.89 6.02 4.68
N GLY A 28 15.15 5.75 4.32
CA GLY A 28 16.33 5.81 5.19
C GLY A 28 16.54 4.50 5.94
N ALA A 29 17.78 4.27 6.39
CA ALA A 29 18.17 3.05 7.10
C ALA A 29 17.26 2.69 8.30
N VAL A 30 17.13 1.39 8.55
CA VAL A 30 16.44 0.82 9.69
C VAL A 30 17.27 -0.36 10.18
N GLU A 31 17.61 -0.37 11.46
CA GLU A 31 18.31 -1.51 12.06
C GLU A 31 17.47 -2.78 11.94
N GLN A 32 18.10 -3.90 11.60
CA GLN A 32 17.38 -5.15 11.33
C GLN A 32 16.54 -5.61 12.53
N ASN A 33 17.03 -5.40 13.76
CA ASN A 33 16.28 -5.74 14.97
C ASN A 33 15.03 -4.89 15.13
N ASP A 34 15.10 -3.58 14.85
CA ASP A 34 13.94 -2.69 14.90
C ASP A 34 12.91 -3.05 13.83
N ALA A 35 13.36 -3.41 12.64
CA ALA A 35 12.50 -3.93 11.58
C ALA A 35 11.76 -5.22 12.00
N ILE A 36 12.47 -6.18 12.58
CA ILE A 36 11.87 -7.44 13.08
C ILE A 36 10.88 -7.14 14.22
N ASN A 37 11.26 -6.28 15.16
CA ASN A 37 10.40 -5.89 16.28
C ASN A 37 9.13 -5.17 15.80
N ALA A 38 9.23 -4.32 14.77
CA ALA A 38 8.07 -3.68 14.15
C ALA A 38 7.13 -4.69 13.47
N ILE A 39 7.68 -5.70 12.78
CA ILE A 39 6.89 -6.79 12.19
C ILE A 39 6.18 -7.59 13.28
N HIS A 40 6.89 -7.98 14.34
CA HIS A 40 6.32 -8.73 15.47
C HIS A 40 5.23 -7.92 16.16
N ALA A 41 5.49 -6.66 16.49
CA ALA A 41 4.49 -5.77 17.08
C ALA A 41 3.24 -5.62 16.20
N SER A 42 3.40 -5.55 14.87
CA SER A 42 2.26 -5.52 13.94
C SER A 42 1.41 -6.79 14.06
N ILE A 43 2.04 -7.96 14.01
CA ILE A 43 1.37 -9.27 14.09
C ILE A 43 0.70 -9.45 15.45
N ASP A 44 1.39 -9.11 16.53
CA ASP A 44 0.90 -9.25 17.90
C ASP A 44 -0.29 -8.29 18.18
N ASN A 45 -0.46 -7.23 17.38
CA ASN A 45 -1.62 -6.33 17.40
C ASN A 45 -2.68 -6.68 16.33
N GLY A 46 -2.68 -7.92 15.85
CA GLY A 46 -3.75 -8.49 15.02
C GLY A 46 -3.62 -8.24 13.52
N ILE A 47 -2.56 -7.59 13.06
CA ILE A 47 -2.30 -7.46 11.61
C ILE A 47 -1.90 -8.84 11.07
N ASN A 48 -2.71 -9.38 10.16
CA ASN A 48 -2.40 -10.64 9.48
C ASN A 48 -1.94 -10.45 8.03
N PHE A 49 -2.05 -9.23 7.48
CA PHE A 49 -1.76 -8.96 6.08
C PHE A 49 -0.48 -8.15 5.92
N LEU A 50 0.52 -8.73 5.24
CA LEU A 50 1.87 -8.16 5.10
C LEU A 50 2.20 -7.96 3.61
N ASP A 51 2.61 -6.77 3.22
CA ASP A 51 2.91 -6.38 1.83
C ASP A 51 4.39 -5.98 1.68
N THR A 52 5.07 -6.68 0.78
CA THR A 52 6.44 -6.41 0.34
C THR A 52 6.51 -6.37 -1.20
N ALA A 53 7.70 -6.26 -1.77
CA ALA A 53 7.94 -6.44 -3.20
C ALA A 53 9.40 -6.83 -3.44
N GLN A 54 9.65 -7.50 -4.57
CA GLN A 54 11.01 -7.83 -5.03
C GLN A 54 11.94 -6.61 -5.10
N MET A 55 11.41 -5.44 -5.49
CA MET A 55 12.23 -4.23 -5.65
C MET A 55 12.51 -3.49 -4.34
N TYR A 56 12.01 -3.97 -3.19
CA TYR A 56 12.12 -3.29 -1.90
C TYR A 56 13.43 -3.64 -1.18
N LEU A 57 14.57 -3.54 -1.86
CA LEU A 57 15.90 -3.82 -1.29
C LEU A 57 15.87 -5.15 -0.49
N ASP A 58 16.26 -5.14 0.80
CA ASP A 58 16.33 -6.34 1.65
C ASP A 58 14.99 -6.73 2.32
N SER A 59 13.90 -6.04 1.99
CA SER A 59 12.59 -6.20 2.64
C SER A 59 12.09 -7.64 2.68
N GLU A 60 12.12 -8.37 1.56
CA GLU A 60 11.66 -9.77 1.52
C GLU A 60 12.48 -10.68 2.42
N TYR A 61 13.80 -10.46 2.47
CA TYR A 61 14.70 -11.24 3.29
C TYR A 61 14.48 -10.99 4.79
N ILE A 62 14.32 -9.72 5.18
CA ILE A 62 14.01 -9.32 6.56
C ILE A 62 12.66 -9.89 6.98
N LEU A 63 11.65 -9.76 6.13
CA LEU A 63 10.30 -10.27 6.38
C LEU A 63 10.31 -11.80 6.54
N GLY A 64 10.98 -12.52 5.65
CA GLY A 64 11.11 -13.99 5.72
C GLY A 64 11.78 -14.49 6.99
N LYS A 65 12.77 -13.76 7.52
CA LYS A 65 13.34 -14.02 8.85
C LYS A 65 12.32 -13.81 9.96
N ALA A 66 11.61 -12.68 9.94
CA ALA A 66 10.71 -12.26 11.01
C ALA A 66 9.49 -13.18 11.17
N ILE A 67 8.98 -13.75 10.07
CA ILE A 67 7.75 -14.57 10.07
C ILE A 67 7.99 -16.07 10.25
N LYS A 68 9.24 -16.50 10.49
CA LYS A 68 9.56 -17.92 10.69
C LYS A 68 8.69 -18.53 11.80
N GLY A 69 8.01 -19.64 11.49
CA GLY A 69 7.08 -20.31 12.41
C GLY A 69 5.71 -19.64 12.58
N LYS A 70 5.43 -18.53 11.87
CA LYS A 70 4.14 -17.81 11.88
C LYS A 70 3.42 -17.82 10.53
N ARG A 71 4.02 -18.43 9.48
CA ARG A 71 3.58 -18.34 8.07
C ARG A 71 2.09 -18.64 7.85
N ASP A 72 1.56 -19.68 8.47
CA ASP A 72 0.18 -20.16 8.24
C ASP A 72 -0.90 -19.22 8.78
N LYS A 73 -0.52 -18.26 9.63
CA LYS A 73 -1.43 -17.27 10.22
C LYS A 73 -1.48 -15.97 9.44
N LEU A 74 -0.68 -15.86 8.38
CA LEU A 74 -0.43 -14.61 7.66
C LEU A 74 -0.90 -14.71 6.22
N VAL A 75 -1.46 -13.61 5.72
CA VAL A 75 -1.64 -13.36 4.30
C VAL A 75 -0.42 -12.59 3.84
N LEU A 76 0.42 -13.21 3.02
CA LEU A 76 1.66 -12.62 2.53
C LEU A 76 1.48 -12.14 1.09
N ALA A 77 1.76 -10.86 0.83
CA ALA A 77 1.76 -10.27 -0.49
C ALA A 77 3.17 -9.87 -0.94
N SER A 78 3.53 -10.22 -2.18
CA SER A 78 4.71 -9.67 -2.87
C SER A 78 4.37 -9.28 -4.30
N LYS A 79 5.33 -8.69 -5.01
CA LYS A 79 5.13 -8.12 -6.35
C LYS A 79 6.28 -8.44 -7.28
N VAL A 80 5.94 -8.75 -8.53
CA VAL A 80 6.90 -8.80 -9.64
C VAL A 80 7.06 -7.40 -10.23
N SER A 81 8.31 -7.00 -10.48
CA SER A 81 8.64 -5.67 -11.02
C SER A 81 9.69 -5.79 -12.14
N SER A 82 9.68 -4.86 -13.08
CA SER A 82 10.79 -4.61 -14.02
C SER A 82 11.31 -5.85 -14.79
N TRP A 83 10.46 -6.80 -15.15
CA TRP A 83 10.84 -7.91 -16.01
C TRP A 83 11.12 -7.41 -17.43
N LYS A 84 12.09 -8.01 -18.13
CA LYS A 84 12.41 -7.66 -19.52
C LYS A 84 11.84 -8.67 -20.50
N ASN A 85 11.74 -9.93 -20.08
CA ASN A 85 11.14 -11.02 -20.82
C ASN A 85 10.12 -11.74 -19.93
N ILE A 86 9.13 -12.39 -20.55
CA ILE A 86 8.11 -13.18 -19.82
C ILE A 86 8.74 -14.27 -18.93
N SER A 87 9.85 -14.86 -19.38
CA SER A 87 10.59 -15.88 -18.62
C SER A 87 11.25 -15.36 -17.34
N ASP A 88 11.47 -14.04 -17.21
CA ASP A 88 12.07 -13.45 -16.01
C ASP A 88 11.09 -13.46 -14.82
N ILE A 89 9.78 -13.56 -15.08
CA ILE A 89 8.72 -13.57 -14.06
C ILE A 89 8.85 -14.78 -13.13
N GLU A 90 9.15 -15.97 -13.68
CA GLU A 90 9.33 -17.20 -12.90
C GLU A 90 10.55 -17.10 -11.98
N LYS A 91 11.68 -16.63 -12.51
CA LYS A 91 12.89 -16.37 -11.71
C LYS A 91 12.66 -15.34 -10.62
N ALA A 92 11.88 -14.29 -10.90
CA ALA A 92 11.53 -13.27 -9.91
C ALA A 92 10.70 -13.86 -8.76
N LEU A 93 9.73 -14.71 -9.08
CA LEU A 93 8.91 -15.42 -8.10
C LEU A 93 9.74 -16.40 -7.25
N GLU A 94 10.60 -17.20 -7.88
CA GLU A 94 11.52 -18.12 -7.18
C GLU A 94 12.44 -17.38 -6.20
N ASN A 95 12.99 -16.24 -6.61
CA ASN A 95 13.79 -15.39 -5.74
C ASN A 95 12.98 -14.85 -4.56
N SER A 96 11.73 -14.42 -4.81
CA SER A 96 10.84 -13.93 -3.77
C SER A 96 10.55 -15.03 -2.74
N LEU A 97 10.19 -16.23 -3.19
CA LEU A 97 9.96 -17.40 -2.33
C LEU A 97 11.18 -17.75 -1.47
N ARG A 98 12.37 -17.76 -2.09
CA ARG A 98 13.64 -17.99 -1.38
C ARG A 98 13.92 -16.93 -0.31
N ASN A 99 13.76 -15.65 -0.64
CA ASN A 99 13.99 -14.54 0.30
C ASN A 99 13.00 -14.56 1.46
N LEU A 100 11.72 -14.82 1.14
CA LEU A 100 10.62 -14.93 2.11
C LEU A 100 10.65 -16.23 2.92
N ARG A 101 11.50 -17.19 2.51
CA ARG A 101 11.67 -18.50 3.18
C ARG A 101 10.35 -19.27 3.29
N THR A 102 9.59 -19.26 2.20
CA THR A 102 8.30 -19.93 2.08
C THR A 102 8.19 -20.59 0.70
N ASP A 103 7.36 -21.61 0.62
CA ASP A 103 7.00 -22.35 -0.59
C ASP A 103 5.85 -21.73 -1.39
N TYR A 104 5.06 -20.82 -0.80
CA TYR A 104 3.99 -20.09 -1.51
C TYR A 104 3.79 -18.65 -1.02
N ILE A 105 3.28 -17.80 -1.92
CA ILE A 105 2.80 -16.44 -1.61
C ILE A 105 1.27 -16.42 -1.64
N ASP A 106 0.59 -15.73 -0.72
CA ASP A 106 -0.87 -15.67 -0.78
C ASP A 106 -1.32 -14.77 -1.93
N LEU A 107 -0.82 -13.54 -2.00
CA LEU A 107 -1.16 -12.58 -3.05
C LEU A 107 0.09 -12.18 -3.84
N TYR A 108 0.15 -12.53 -5.12
CA TYR A 108 1.21 -12.06 -6.00
C TYR A 108 0.68 -11.01 -6.96
N GLN A 109 1.37 -9.87 -7.04
CA GLN A 109 0.87 -8.70 -7.74
C GLN A 109 1.81 -8.26 -8.85
N ILE A 110 1.24 -7.73 -9.93
CA ILE A 110 2.02 -6.98 -10.92
C ILE A 110 2.21 -5.56 -10.39
N HIS A 111 3.46 -5.14 -10.20
CA HIS A 111 3.74 -3.88 -9.50
C HIS A 111 3.40 -2.61 -10.31
N SER A 112 3.44 -2.69 -11.63
CA SER A 112 3.03 -1.62 -12.55
C SER A 112 2.77 -2.17 -13.95
N TRP A 113 1.99 -1.45 -14.75
CA TRP A 113 1.84 -1.74 -16.18
C TRP A 113 3.21 -1.64 -16.89
N GLN A 114 3.43 -2.50 -17.90
CA GLN A 114 4.61 -2.47 -18.76
C GLN A 114 4.15 -2.23 -20.20
N GLU A 115 4.53 -1.09 -20.80
CA GLU A 115 4.14 -0.77 -22.19
C GLU A 115 4.93 -1.60 -23.22
N SER A 116 6.17 -1.99 -22.88
CA SER A 116 7.06 -2.69 -23.80
C SER A 116 6.83 -4.20 -23.84
N ILE A 117 5.95 -4.76 -23.00
CA ILE A 117 5.73 -6.19 -22.88
C ILE A 117 4.22 -6.46 -22.91
N PRO A 118 3.72 -7.37 -23.77
CA PRO A 118 2.30 -7.72 -23.79
C PRO A 118 1.79 -8.19 -22.42
N MET A 119 0.80 -7.47 -21.88
CA MET A 119 0.25 -7.78 -20.56
C MET A 119 -0.61 -9.05 -20.55
N GLU A 120 -1.16 -9.45 -21.70
CA GLU A 120 -1.89 -10.73 -21.86
C GLU A 120 -0.94 -11.93 -21.72
N GLU A 121 0.26 -11.86 -22.31
CA GLU A 121 1.31 -12.88 -22.12
C GLU A 121 1.81 -12.90 -20.68
N THR A 122 1.97 -11.73 -20.07
CA THR A 122 2.33 -11.59 -18.65
C THR A 122 1.32 -12.30 -17.76
N ILE A 123 0.02 -12.10 -18.01
CA ILE A 123 -1.05 -12.77 -17.26
C ILE A 123 -1.07 -14.27 -17.51
N SER A 124 -0.90 -14.70 -18.76
CA SER A 124 -0.83 -16.12 -19.09
C SER A 124 0.28 -16.84 -18.32
N LYS A 125 1.47 -16.24 -18.24
CA LYS A 125 2.58 -16.80 -17.45
C LYS A 125 2.28 -16.81 -15.95
N LEU A 126 1.66 -15.75 -15.42
CA LEU A 126 1.27 -15.71 -14.00
C LEU A 126 0.20 -16.77 -13.68
N LEU A 127 -0.75 -17.02 -14.57
CA LEU A 127 -1.75 -18.07 -14.40
C LEU A 127 -1.13 -19.47 -14.43
N GLU A 128 -0.12 -19.71 -15.27
CA GLU A 128 0.68 -20.94 -15.25
C GLU A 128 1.39 -21.12 -13.89
N LEU A 129 2.06 -20.08 -13.38
CA LEU A 129 2.75 -20.15 -12.09
C LEU A 129 1.79 -20.31 -10.91
N LYS A 130 0.60 -19.72 -11.01
CA LYS A 130 -0.49 -19.90 -10.05
C LYS A 130 -1.00 -21.35 -10.04
N SER A 131 -1.13 -22.00 -11.21
CA SER A 131 -1.59 -23.39 -11.27
C SER A 131 -0.56 -24.38 -10.70
N LYS A 132 0.74 -24.03 -10.72
CA LYS A 132 1.81 -24.74 -10.00
C LYS A 132 1.75 -24.56 -8.46
N GLY A 133 0.84 -23.74 -7.94
CA GLY A 133 0.66 -23.52 -6.50
C GLY A 133 1.67 -22.55 -5.86
N LEU A 134 2.51 -21.88 -6.66
CA LEU A 134 3.54 -20.96 -6.15
C LEU A 134 2.95 -19.69 -5.53
N PHE A 135 1.73 -19.33 -5.93
CA PHE A 135 0.93 -18.33 -5.25
C PHE A 135 -0.58 -18.58 -5.38
N LYS A 136 -1.38 -18.03 -4.44
CA LYS A 136 -2.82 -18.33 -4.36
C LYS A 136 -3.70 -17.31 -5.09
N TYR A 137 -3.36 -16.04 -5.08
CA TYR A 137 -4.19 -14.96 -5.58
C TYR A 137 -3.40 -13.97 -6.42
N LEU A 138 -4.08 -13.35 -7.39
CA LEU A 138 -3.47 -12.42 -8.34
C LEU A 138 -4.00 -10.99 -8.12
N GLY A 139 -3.11 -10.02 -8.15
CA GLY A 139 -3.44 -8.60 -8.03
C GLY A 139 -2.64 -7.71 -8.98
N VAL A 140 -3.02 -6.44 -9.02
CA VAL A 140 -2.33 -5.39 -9.82
C VAL A 140 -2.11 -4.14 -8.99
N SER A 141 -1.05 -3.38 -9.28
CA SER A 141 -0.68 -2.17 -8.56
C SER A 141 -0.32 -1.07 -9.54
N ASN A 142 -0.78 0.17 -9.32
CA ASN A 142 -0.51 1.31 -10.21
C ASN A 142 -1.07 1.15 -11.64
N PHE A 143 -2.30 0.63 -11.78
CA PHE A 143 -3.00 0.47 -13.06
C PHE A 143 -4.14 1.49 -13.13
N SER A 144 -4.39 2.04 -14.32
CA SER A 144 -5.58 2.86 -14.57
C SER A 144 -6.87 2.02 -14.50
N ALA A 145 -8.02 2.67 -14.38
CA ALA A 145 -9.31 1.99 -14.37
C ALA A 145 -9.53 1.11 -15.61
N LYS A 146 -9.13 1.61 -16.79
CA LYS A 146 -9.16 0.84 -18.04
C LYS A 146 -8.23 -0.37 -18.00
N GLN A 147 -6.98 -0.18 -17.58
CA GLN A 147 -6.01 -1.27 -17.50
C GLN A 147 -6.48 -2.35 -16.51
N ILE A 148 -7.06 -2.00 -15.36
CA ILE A 148 -7.64 -2.97 -14.41
C ILE A 148 -8.72 -3.83 -15.08
N LYS A 149 -9.62 -3.20 -15.85
CA LYS A 149 -10.66 -3.92 -16.61
C LYS A 149 -10.04 -4.88 -17.63
N ASP A 150 -9.02 -4.44 -18.36
CA ASP A 150 -8.33 -5.24 -19.36
C ASP A 150 -7.62 -6.45 -18.69
N MET A 151 -6.88 -6.23 -17.60
CA MET A 151 -6.22 -7.30 -16.85
C MET A 151 -7.21 -8.31 -16.25
N ASN A 152 -8.34 -7.83 -15.73
CA ASN A 152 -9.38 -8.70 -15.21
C ASN A 152 -9.93 -9.60 -16.33
N LYS A 153 -10.17 -9.04 -17.52
CA LYS A 153 -10.58 -9.80 -18.70
C LYS A 153 -9.53 -10.84 -19.12
N PHE A 154 -8.27 -10.44 -19.28
CA PHE A 154 -7.18 -11.35 -19.67
C PHE A 154 -7.00 -12.51 -18.69
N SER A 155 -7.25 -12.27 -17.40
CA SER A 155 -7.13 -13.29 -16.35
C SER A 155 -8.34 -14.24 -16.25
N GLY A 156 -9.41 -14.01 -17.02
CA GLY A 156 -10.67 -14.72 -16.84
C GLY A 156 -11.39 -14.36 -15.54
N ASN A 157 -11.33 -13.09 -15.13
CA ASN A 157 -11.87 -12.54 -13.88
C ASN A 157 -11.20 -13.07 -12.59
N GLN A 158 -9.88 -13.33 -12.63
CA GLN A 158 -9.11 -13.84 -11.50
C GLN A 158 -8.33 -12.77 -10.73
N ILE A 159 -8.36 -11.50 -11.14
CA ILE A 159 -7.80 -10.41 -10.35
C ILE A 159 -8.68 -10.20 -9.11
N ILE A 160 -8.09 -10.24 -7.92
CA ILE A 160 -8.84 -10.04 -6.66
C ILE A 160 -8.53 -8.72 -5.98
N SER A 161 -7.39 -8.11 -6.30
CA SER A 161 -6.97 -6.84 -5.70
C SER A 161 -6.38 -5.84 -6.69
N SER A 162 -6.61 -4.56 -6.41
CA SER A 162 -5.90 -3.43 -6.98
C SER A 162 -5.19 -2.65 -5.88
N GLN A 163 -3.96 -2.19 -6.12
CA GLN A 163 -3.16 -1.44 -5.14
C GLN A 163 -2.89 0.00 -5.62
N PRO A 164 -3.85 0.95 -5.43
CA PRO A 164 -3.68 2.34 -5.86
C PRO A 164 -3.13 3.26 -4.77
N HIS A 165 -2.55 4.39 -5.19
CA HIS A 165 -2.20 5.48 -4.27
C HIS A 165 -3.47 6.16 -3.77
N PHE A 166 -3.65 6.28 -2.45
CA PHE A 166 -4.81 7.00 -1.93
C PHE A 166 -4.56 7.54 -0.52
N SER A 167 -4.89 8.81 -0.31
CA SER A 167 -4.89 9.49 0.98
C SER A 167 -5.76 10.73 0.90
N ILE A 168 -6.00 11.38 2.05
CA ILE A 168 -6.69 12.68 2.12
C ILE A 168 -6.09 13.70 1.15
N LEU A 169 -4.77 13.70 0.94
CA LEU A 169 -4.08 14.65 0.06
C LEU A 169 -4.05 14.22 -1.41
N PHE A 170 -4.20 12.92 -1.68
CA PHE A 170 -4.05 12.33 -3.00
C PHE A 170 -5.27 11.47 -3.32
N ARG A 171 -6.30 12.13 -3.85
CA ARG A 171 -7.66 11.56 -4.00
C ARG A 171 -8.00 11.04 -5.39
N HIS A 172 -7.08 11.09 -6.35
CA HIS A 172 -7.35 10.70 -7.75
C HIS A 172 -7.98 9.31 -7.90
N SER A 173 -7.48 8.33 -7.13
CA SER A 173 -7.96 6.95 -7.18
C SER A 173 -9.43 6.78 -6.76
N GLU A 174 -9.97 7.72 -5.98
CA GLU A 174 -11.38 7.67 -5.54
C GLU A 174 -12.36 7.98 -6.68
N LYS A 175 -11.92 8.72 -7.70
CA LYS A 175 -12.77 9.14 -8.81
C LYS A 175 -13.11 7.97 -9.74
N GLU A 176 -12.13 7.12 -10.04
CA GLU A 176 -12.29 6.07 -11.06
C GLU A 176 -11.72 4.71 -10.66
N ILE A 177 -10.50 4.66 -10.11
CA ILE A 177 -9.78 3.40 -9.89
C ILE A 177 -10.46 2.52 -8.83
N ILE A 178 -10.80 3.10 -7.67
CA ILE A 178 -11.46 2.39 -6.57
C ILE A 178 -12.89 1.98 -6.98
N PRO A 179 -13.75 2.88 -7.52
CA PRO A 179 -15.09 2.48 -8.00
C PRO A 179 -15.06 1.39 -9.07
N GLN A 180 -14.16 1.50 -10.06
CA GLN A 180 -14.03 0.50 -11.13
C GLN A 180 -13.61 -0.86 -10.57
N SER A 181 -12.64 -0.88 -9.65
CA SER A 181 -12.22 -2.12 -8.98
C SER A 181 -13.38 -2.75 -8.23
N TYR A 182 -14.09 -1.95 -7.42
CA TYR A 182 -15.21 -2.42 -6.63
C TYR A 182 -16.33 -3.02 -7.49
N ASN A 183 -16.69 -2.37 -8.60
CA ASN A 183 -17.71 -2.85 -9.53
C ASN A 183 -17.33 -4.17 -10.22
N LEU A 184 -16.03 -4.45 -10.37
CA LEU A 184 -15.51 -5.72 -10.89
C LEU A 184 -15.39 -6.82 -9.81
N GLY A 185 -15.73 -6.53 -8.54
CA GLY A 185 -15.51 -7.45 -7.41
C GLY A 185 -14.06 -7.54 -6.95
N ILE A 186 -13.24 -6.55 -7.33
CA ILE A 186 -11.83 -6.41 -6.97
C ILE A 186 -11.74 -5.45 -5.77
N ALA A 187 -11.04 -5.85 -4.72
CA ALA A 187 -10.83 -4.99 -3.56
C ALA A 187 -9.61 -4.07 -3.74
N SER A 188 -9.70 -2.83 -3.27
CA SER A 188 -8.55 -1.94 -3.22
C SER A 188 -7.76 -2.12 -1.93
N ILE A 189 -6.44 -2.25 -2.07
CA ILE A 189 -5.45 -2.19 -0.99
C ILE A 189 -4.69 -0.88 -1.17
N VAL A 190 -5.01 0.16 -0.41
CA VAL A 190 -4.45 1.50 -0.70
C VAL A 190 -3.08 1.69 -0.09
N TYR A 191 -2.16 2.36 -0.79
CA TYR A 191 -0.84 2.68 -0.26
C TYR A 191 -0.66 4.18 -0.01
N SER A 192 0.30 4.50 0.88
CA SER A 192 0.59 5.85 1.39
C SER A 192 -0.63 6.58 1.99
N PRO A 193 -1.46 5.94 2.84
CA PRO A 193 -2.63 6.58 3.45
C PRO A 193 -2.26 7.82 4.28
N ILE A 194 -1.03 7.88 4.80
CA ILE A 194 -0.48 9.01 5.57
C ILE A 194 0.39 9.94 4.74
N ALA A 195 0.30 9.88 3.41
CA ALA A 195 1.07 10.68 2.46
C ALA A 195 2.59 10.68 2.76
N ARG A 196 3.17 9.48 2.93
CA ARG A 196 4.58 9.27 3.31
C ARG A 196 4.99 10.05 4.57
N GLY A 197 4.07 10.20 5.52
CA GLY A 197 4.26 10.87 6.80
C GLY A 197 3.87 12.35 6.82
N LEU A 198 3.46 12.94 5.69
CA LEU A 198 3.05 14.35 5.64
C LEU A 198 1.81 14.60 6.52
N LEU A 199 0.88 13.65 6.57
CA LEU A 199 -0.31 13.70 7.43
C LEU A 199 -0.06 13.31 8.90
N SER A 200 1.19 13.08 9.30
CA SER A 200 1.52 12.76 10.71
C SER A 200 1.84 13.98 11.57
N GLY A 201 2.05 15.15 10.95
CA GLY A 201 2.43 16.39 11.63
C GLY A 201 3.90 16.50 12.02
N LYS A 202 4.76 15.58 11.58
CA LYS A 202 6.19 15.58 11.92
C LYS A 202 7.08 16.47 11.05
N TYR A 203 6.57 16.95 9.90
CA TYR A 203 7.36 17.78 9.00
C TYR A 203 7.06 19.27 9.22
N GLN A 204 8.06 20.09 8.91
CA GLN A 204 7.99 21.55 8.94
C GLN A 204 8.37 22.11 7.57
N PRO A 205 8.03 23.38 7.26
CA PRO A 205 8.55 24.03 6.05
C PRO A 205 10.07 23.94 5.98
N GLY A 206 10.60 23.67 4.78
CA GLY A 206 12.04 23.49 4.57
C GLY A 206 12.64 22.17 5.10
N HIS A 207 11.83 21.19 5.54
CA HIS A 207 12.34 19.89 5.96
C HIS A 207 13.10 19.18 4.83
N ILE A 208 14.32 18.73 5.12
CA ILE A 208 15.20 18.00 4.20
C ILE A 208 15.35 16.58 4.71
N PHE A 209 15.15 15.60 3.83
CA PHE A 209 15.42 14.19 4.13
C PHE A 209 16.88 13.85 3.85
N GLU A 210 17.42 12.84 4.52
CA GLU A 210 18.75 12.30 4.21
C GLU A 210 18.83 11.72 2.79
N LYS A 211 20.03 11.65 2.21
CA LYS A 211 20.24 11.24 0.81
C LYS A 211 19.81 9.81 0.50
N ASP A 212 19.86 8.93 1.49
CA ASP A 212 19.44 7.52 1.41
C ASP A 212 17.92 7.34 1.57
N ASP A 213 17.17 8.43 1.80
CA ASP A 213 15.72 8.42 1.88
C ASP A 213 15.09 8.70 0.51
N ALA A 214 14.21 7.81 0.02
CA ALA A 214 13.53 8.01 -1.25
C ALA A 214 12.72 9.33 -1.30
N ARG A 215 12.35 9.90 -0.14
CA ARG A 215 11.67 11.21 -0.06
C ARG A 215 12.57 12.38 -0.44
N HIS A 216 13.90 12.27 -0.30
CA HIS A 216 14.85 13.34 -0.63
C HIS A 216 14.68 13.87 -2.07
N ASN A 217 14.43 12.96 -3.00
CA ASN A 217 14.22 13.28 -4.42
C ASN A 217 12.77 13.21 -4.87
N HIS A 218 11.84 12.91 -3.97
CA HIS A 218 10.44 12.77 -4.32
C HIS A 218 9.78 14.13 -4.51
N HIS A 219 9.06 14.31 -5.62
CA HIS A 219 8.53 15.60 -6.07
C HIS A 219 7.62 16.29 -5.04
N THR A 220 6.80 15.52 -4.30
CA THR A 220 5.99 16.00 -3.16
C THR A 220 6.77 16.72 -2.07
N PHE A 221 8.05 16.39 -1.88
CA PHE A 221 8.89 16.95 -0.83
C PHE A 221 9.86 18.02 -1.34
N LYS A 222 9.67 18.52 -2.57
CA LYS A 222 10.35 19.71 -3.06
C LYS A 222 9.60 20.96 -2.56
N ASN A 223 10.34 21.98 -2.11
CA ASN A 223 9.88 23.15 -1.33
C ASN A 223 8.41 23.54 -1.52
N GLU A 224 8.03 24.04 -2.70
CA GLU A 224 6.66 24.54 -2.97
C GLU A 224 5.57 23.47 -2.77
N HIS A 225 5.90 22.20 -3.02
CA HIS A 225 4.98 21.08 -2.89
C HIS A 225 4.80 20.64 -1.45
N LEU A 226 5.90 20.63 -0.70
CA LEU A 226 5.86 20.38 0.73
C LEU A 226 5.03 21.46 1.43
N GLU A 227 5.25 22.73 1.11
CA GLU A 227 4.51 23.86 1.70
C GLU A 227 3.01 23.77 1.43
N LYS A 228 2.60 23.46 0.19
CA LYS A 228 1.19 23.22 -0.15
C LYS A 228 0.59 22.09 0.69
N GLY A 229 1.31 20.99 0.81
CA GLY A 229 0.90 19.85 1.62
C GLY A 229 0.77 20.17 3.12
N LEU A 230 1.72 20.92 3.66
CA LEU A 230 1.70 21.38 5.05
C LEU A 230 0.58 22.36 5.32
N ARG A 231 0.27 23.26 4.38
CA ARG A 231 -0.87 24.19 4.51
C ARG A 231 -2.19 23.43 4.68
N ILE A 232 -2.42 22.41 3.87
CA ILE A 232 -3.63 21.57 3.98
C ILE A 232 -3.64 20.83 5.31
N PHE A 233 -2.52 20.23 5.67
CA PHE A 233 -2.40 19.53 6.95
C PHE A 233 -2.67 20.48 8.13
N ASN A 234 -2.19 21.71 8.09
CA ASN A 234 -2.41 22.69 9.17
C ASN A 234 -3.88 23.07 9.32
N ILE A 235 -4.62 23.24 8.21
CA ILE A 235 -6.08 23.46 8.27
C ILE A 235 -6.78 22.24 8.90
N LEU A 236 -6.40 21.03 8.46
CA LEU A 236 -6.95 19.80 9.03
C LEU A 236 -6.56 19.60 10.50
N LYS A 237 -5.38 20.10 10.91
CA LYS A 237 -4.83 19.93 12.27
C LYS A 237 -5.68 20.60 13.33
N GLU A 238 -6.23 21.78 13.05
CA GLU A 238 -7.14 22.48 13.98
C GLU A 238 -8.36 21.58 14.26
N TRP A 239 -9.00 21.10 13.18
CA TRP A 239 -10.13 20.18 13.28
C TRP A 239 -9.79 18.86 14.02
N ILE A 240 -8.59 18.29 13.76
CA ILE A 240 -8.11 17.08 14.44
C ILE A 240 -8.02 17.28 15.96
N ILE A 241 -7.51 18.45 16.39
CA ILE A 241 -7.35 18.77 17.81
C ILE A 241 -8.71 18.87 18.48
N ASP A 242 -9.64 19.62 17.89
CA ASP A 242 -10.99 19.83 18.42
C ASP A 242 -11.75 18.51 18.59
N ASN A 243 -11.51 17.55 17.68
CA ASN A 243 -12.13 16.23 17.70
C ASN A 243 -11.28 15.14 18.38
N SER A 244 -10.16 15.51 19.03
CA SER A 244 -9.31 14.60 19.81
C SER A 244 -8.78 13.37 19.05
N TYR A 245 -8.58 13.48 17.74
CA TYR A 245 -8.03 12.40 16.92
C TYR A 245 -6.49 12.41 16.90
N ASN A 246 -5.88 11.23 16.75
CA ASN A 246 -4.48 11.15 16.34
C ASN A 246 -4.39 11.39 14.82
N PRO A 247 -3.55 12.32 14.32
CA PRO A 247 -3.48 12.65 12.89
C PRO A 247 -3.18 11.46 11.98
N THR A 248 -2.26 10.60 12.39
CA THR A 248 -1.84 9.42 11.61
C THR A 248 -2.98 8.42 11.54
N GLN A 249 -3.62 8.15 12.68
CA GLN A 249 -4.72 7.17 12.74
C GLN A 249 -5.96 7.67 11.99
N LEU A 250 -6.27 8.97 12.08
CA LEU A 250 -7.35 9.59 11.32
C LEU A 250 -7.14 9.44 9.81
N ALA A 251 -5.95 9.78 9.31
CA ALA A 251 -5.64 9.68 7.89
C ALA A 251 -5.80 8.24 7.36
N ILE A 252 -5.42 7.24 8.17
CA ILE A 252 -5.62 5.83 7.84
C ILE A 252 -7.11 5.48 7.87
N ALA A 253 -7.81 5.78 8.96
CA ALA A 253 -9.23 5.47 9.13
C ALA A 253 -10.09 6.09 8.02
N TRP A 254 -9.79 7.32 7.61
CA TRP A 254 -10.47 8.01 6.51
C TRP A 254 -10.35 7.25 5.18
N THR A 255 -9.17 6.72 4.87
CA THR A 255 -9.00 5.92 3.63
C THR A 255 -9.74 4.59 3.70
N LEU A 256 -9.84 3.99 4.88
CA LEU A 256 -10.56 2.73 5.12
C LEU A 256 -12.08 2.88 5.08
N TYR A 257 -12.59 4.10 5.30
CA TYR A 257 -14.01 4.42 5.18
C TYR A 257 -14.49 4.32 3.72
N THR A 258 -13.61 4.57 2.74
CA THR A 258 -13.98 4.57 1.33
C THR A 258 -14.45 3.18 0.87
N LYS A 259 -15.69 3.12 0.35
CA LYS A 259 -16.28 1.90 -0.21
C LYS A 259 -15.39 1.29 -1.30
N GLY A 260 -15.06 0.01 -1.16
CA GLY A 260 -14.14 -0.71 -2.04
C GLY A 260 -12.72 -0.84 -1.50
N VAL A 261 -12.34 -0.07 -0.48
CA VAL A 261 -11.06 -0.23 0.22
C VAL A 261 -11.17 -1.34 1.26
N ALA A 262 -10.43 -2.43 1.06
CA ALA A 262 -10.37 -3.56 1.99
C ALA A 262 -9.29 -3.40 3.05
N SER A 263 -8.17 -2.75 2.71
CA SER A 263 -7.04 -2.58 3.63
C SER A 263 -6.17 -1.38 3.23
N ALA A 264 -5.45 -0.82 4.20
CA ALA A 264 -4.51 0.28 4.00
C ALA A 264 -3.09 -0.13 4.38
N ILE A 265 -2.14 0.04 3.45
CA ILE A 265 -0.72 -0.31 3.62
C ILE A 265 -0.03 0.79 4.42
N CYS A 266 0.32 0.45 5.66
CA CYS A 266 0.97 1.35 6.60
C CYS A 266 2.38 0.84 6.89
N GLY A 267 3.38 1.65 6.55
CA GLY A 267 4.76 1.35 6.89
C GLY A 267 5.09 1.69 8.34
N SER A 268 5.93 0.88 8.97
CA SER A 268 6.46 1.11 10.32
C SER A 268 7.93 0.75 10.38
N LYS A 269 8.73 1.55 11.08
CA LYS A 269 10.16 1.30 11.31
C LYS A 269 10.47 0.78 12.72
N ASN A 270 9.52 0.88 13.64
CA ASN A 270 9.66 0.45 15.02
C ASN A 270 8.30 -0.03 15.60
N PRO A 271 8.30 -0.67 16.78
CA PRO A 271 7.09 -1.15 17.44
C PRO A 271 6.04 -0.08 17.71
N GLU A 272 6.44 1.13 18.10
CA GLU A 272 5.50 2.20 18.45
C GLU A 272 4.65 2.62 17.24
N GLN A 273 5.29 2.76 16.07
CA GLN A 273 4.61 3.04 14.82
C GLN A 273 3.69 1.88 14.41
N ALA A 274 4.15 0.63 14.56
CA ALA A 274 3.35 -0.55 14.25
C ALA A 274 2.06 -0.62 15.10
N ILE A 275 2.19 -0.42 16.41
CA ILE A 275 1.06 -0.39 17.35
C ILE A 275 0.12 0.77 17.02
N SER A 276 0.66 1.96 16.75
CA SER A 276 -0.16 3.13 16.40
C SER A 276 -0.94 2.90 15.11
N ASN A 277 -0.31 2.33 14.07
CA ASN A 277 -0.97 2.00 12.81
C ASN A 277 -2.06 0.96 13.01
N ALA A 278 -1.82 -0.08 13.82
CA ALA A 278 -2.80 -1.14 14.09
C ALA A 278 -4.09 -0.59 14.71
N LYS A 279 -3.97 0.35 15.67
CA LYS A 279 -5.13 1.01 16.31
C LYS A 279 -6.03 1.76 15.33
N ALA A 280 -5.47 2.29 14.24
CA ALA A 280 -6.26 2.98 13.22
C ALA A 280 -7.30 2.07 12.54
N GLY A 281 -7.04 0.76 12.49
CA GLY A 281 -7.95 -0.21 11.89
C GLY A 281 -9.23 -0.46 12.68
N ASP A 282 -9.31 0.04 13.92
CA ASP A 282 -10.47 -0.09 14.80
C ASP A 282 -11.31 1.18 14.89
N ILE A 283 -10.81 2.31 14.40
CA ILE A 283 -11.52 3.60 14.43
C ILE A 283 -12.73 3.57 13.47
N ASP A 284 -13.90 3.94 13.99
CA ASP A 284 -15.08 4.24 13.19
C ASP A 284 -15.26 5.76 13.13
N LEU A 285 -15.07 6.32 11.94
CA LEU A 285 -15.41 7.73 11.70
C LEU A 285 -16.91 7.85 11.50
N THR A 286 -17.49 8.87 12.13
CA THR A 286 -18.91 9.20 11.94
C THR A 286 -19.13 9.76 10.54
N GLN A 287 -20.40 9.81 10.09
CA GLN A 287 -20.73 10.47 8.83
C GLN A 287 -20.35 11.96 8.85
N ASP A 288 -20.55 12.62 9.99
CA ASP A 288 -20.23 14.03 10.17
C ASP A 288 -18.71 14.26 10.08
N ASP A 289 -17.89 13.41 10.72
CA ASP A 289 -16.43 13.46 10.59
C ASP A 289 -16.01 13.42 9.11
N ILE A 290 -16.57 12.48 8.34
CA ILE A 290 -16.23 12.31 6.92
C ILE A 290 -16.66 13.53 6.11
N LEU A 291 -17.86 14.07 6.34
CA LEU A 291 -18.37 15.24 5.63
C LEU A 291 -17.51 16.47 5.90
N GLU A 292 -17.11 16.70 7.15
CA GLU A 292 -16.29 17.84 7.53
C GLU A 292 -14.87 17.74 6.98
N ILE A 293 -14.21 16.58 7.11
CA ILE A 293 -12.89 16.33 6.50
C ILE A 293 -12.95 16.51 4.98
N ASN A 294 -14.00 15.99 4.33
CA ASN A 294 -14.18 16.17 2.90
C ASN A 294 -14.31 17.63 2.53
N LYS A 295 -15.16 18.39 3.22
CA LYS A 295 -15.33 19.82 2.97
C LYS A 295 -14.03 20.61 3.16
N ILE A 296 -13.24 20.29 4.18
CA ILE A 296 -11.94 20.92 4.42
C ILE A 296 -10.95 20.65 3.27
N THR A 297 -11.03 19.46 2.66
CA THR A 297 -10.03 18.97 1.70
C THR A 297 -10.47 18.98 0.24
N GLU A 298 -11.74 19.26 -0.06
CA GLU A 298 -12.37 19.19 -1.38
C GLU A 298 -11.63 20.03 -2.44
N ASN A 299 -11.25 21.26 -2.09
CA ASN A 299 -10.62 22.21 -3.00
C ASN A 299 -9.09 22.20 -2.97
N ILE A 300 -8.48 21.23 -2.28
CA ILE A 300 -7.05 21.24 -2.02
C ILE A 300 -6.35 19.92 -2.36
N SER A 301 -6.99 19.07 -3.17
CA SER A 301 -6.35 17.86 -3.70
C SER A 301 -5.07 18.21 -4.45
N ILE A 302 -3.96 17.74 -3.90
CA ILE A 302 -2.61 18.04 -4.34
C ILE A 302 -2.29 17.43 -5.72
N TYR A 303 -3.07 16.43 -6.13
CA TYR A 303 -2.75 15.55 -7.24
C TYR A 303 -2.51 16.29 -8.57
N GLU A 304 -3.33 17.28 -8.89
CA GLU A 304 -3.23 18.04 -10.15
C GLU A 304 -2.01 18.98 -10.18
N LEU A 305 -1.45 19.30 -9.01
CA LEU A 305 -0.34 20.24 -8.87
C LEU A 305 1.04 19.56 -8.74
N ILE A 306 1.10 18.27 -8.37
CA ILE A 306 2.32 17.62 -7.84
C ILE A 306 2.58 16.24 -8.48
N THR A 307 1.82 15.84 -9.50
CA THR A 307 2.08 14.57 -10.20
C THR A 307 2.77 14.86 -11.53
N PRO A 308 4.02 14.40 -11.77
CA PRO A 308 4.58 14.34 -13.11
C PRO A 308 3.62 13.54 -14.01
N LYS A 309 3.48 13.93 -15.29
CA LYS A 309 2.66 13.26 -16.34
C LYS A 309 2.89 11.75 -16.55
N ARG A 310 3.67 11.08 -15.70
CA ARG A 310 4.03 9.66 -15.83
C ARG A 310 2.92 8.69 -15.44
N PHE A 311 1.77 9.18 -14.96
CA PHE A 311 0.63 8.37 -14.51
C PHE A 311 -0.71 8.81 -15.14
N SER A 312 -0.68 9.58 -16.23
CA SER A 312 -1.84 9.83 -17.10
C SER A 312 -1.84 8.88 -18.27
#